data_AF-A0A812YZ89-F1
#
_entry.id   AF-A0A812YZ89-F1
#
_cell.length_a   1.000
_cell.length_b   1.000
_cell.length_c   1.000
_cell.angle_alpha   90.00
_cell.angle_beta   90.00
_cell.angle_gamma   90.00
#
_symmetry.space_group_name_H-M   'P 1'
#
loop_
_entity.id
_entity.type
_entity.pdbx_description
1 polymer ?
#
loop_
_entity_poly.entity_id
_entity_poly.type
_entity_poly.pdbx_seq_one_letter_code
_entity_poly.pdbx_strand_id
1 'polypeptide(L)'
;MAAVSVGNDLQTSIEVKLRSGEWQVVYPQKSWNVEVPDDGATSVEVRLLENPALKGSCKVTDGSSAKGRDRAEARELAREGKRRKEAQMRTDKMIQEAAAEKRNAEALKEVWWVPCCIGLPFVLLIVCVAIPPASALASALLASATVPLCCCLSFLSVAAHWENERDDLHLGKYAVWLRFGIRLLGILVDCIVWPVPLFWGGFFLVRVWHADVSLNDYDMAALERSRKEAQRELSNRTIRFEGSVIPERGRPCVASWPGKYAGAWESLVSQGRNGEVSAAVVFLPEGTDDYGQCDSIPLAEGLPGTCWCTPLYGEKKPWGCRWFTKWRENIETAVESGAELEVYYFQNHVGKGKVESFDTAGDDNLHREKVNKKQRDFEESFEFEQALDAGLGNLSKEPRGDGSSQYSREARRLFLASLSETECEYLATAEGLGNSQKAEVAWLEKKGYTYWEVDVSTWLPGEGVERYVPLSGGRQPQHYGRQDDVSPVSISRL
;
A
#
# COMPACT_ATOMS: atom_id res chain seq x y z
N MET A 1 -13.58 28.68 47.81
CA MET A 1 -12.88 27.99 46.71
C MET A 1 -13.81 27.97 45.52
N ALA A 2 -13.46 28.65 44.46
CA ALA A 2 -14.20 28.57 43.20
C ALA A 2 -13.67 27.40 42.37
N ALA A 3 -14.56 26.53 41.91
CA ALA A 3 -14.20 25.51 40.94
C ALA A 3 -14.14 26.16 39.55
N VAL A 4 -12.96 26.14 38.93
CA VAL A 4 -12.76 26.58 37.54
C VAL A 4 -12.67 25.35 36.67
N SER A 5 -13.51 25.29 35.64
CA SER A 5 -13.49 24.21 34.65
C SER A 5 -12.85 24.70 33.36
N VAL A 6 -11.77 24.05 32.92
CA VAL A 6 -11.13 24.30 31.63
C VAL A 6 -11.56 23.19 30.67
N GLY A 7 -12.52 23.51 29.79
CA GLY A 7 -12.97 22.61 28.73
C GLY A 7 -12.06 22.69 27.50
N ASN A 8 -11.70 21.54 26.91
CA ASN A 8 -11.02 21.49 25.63
C ASN A 8 -12.04 21.23 24.50
N ASP A 9 -12.42 22.29 23.79
CA ASP A 9 -13.29 22.23 22.61
C ASP A 9 -12.50 22.05 21.29
N LEU A 10 -11.16 22.01 21.36
CA LEU A 10 -10.31 21.75 20.21
C LEU A 10 -10.29 20.26 19.88
N GLN A 11 -10.07 19.96 18.60
CA GLN A 11 -9.83 18.59 18.11
C GLN A 11 -8.38 18.14 18.33
N THR A 12 -7.69 18.69 19.32
CA THR A 12 -6.29 18.35 19.66
C THR A 12 -6.11 18.41 21.17
N SER A 13 -5.18 17.61 21.70
CA SER A 13 -4.78 17.68 23.10
C SER A 13 -4.15 19.05 23.41
N ILE A 14 -4.51 19.60 24.57
CA ILE A 14 -3.91 20.82 25.12
C ILE A 14 -3.25 20.51 26.45
N GLU A 15 -2.25 21.28 26.81
CA GLU A 15 -1.71 21.30 28.15
C GLU A 15 -2.21 22.55 28.86
N VAL A 16 -2.64 22.38 30.11
CA VAL A 16 -3.15 23.45 30.97
C VAL A 16 -2.29 23.53 32.22
N LYS A 17 -1.89 24.75 32.59
CA LYS A 17 -1.11 25.02 33.80
C LYS A 17 -1.73 26.16 34.59
N LEU A 18 -1.85 25.95 35.91
CA LEU A 18 -2.27 26.97 36.86
C LEU A 18 -1.06 27.54 37.59
N ARG A 19 -0.77 28.84 37.43
CA ARG A 19 0.33 29.58 38.07
C ARG A 19 1.68 28.83 38.08
N SER A 20 1.90 28.00 39.11
CA SER A 20 3.15 27.27 39.39
C SER A 20 2.99 25.74 39.42
N GLY A 21 1.83 25.19 39.07
CA GLY A 21 1.59 23.75 39.02
C GLY A 21 2.29 23.06 37.86
N GLU A 22 2.19 21.73 37.81
CA GLU A 22 2.61 20.96 36.64
C GLU A 22 1.62 21.13 35.48
N TRP A 23 2.09 20.93 34.25
CA TRP A 23 1.22 20.91 33.07
C TRP A 23 0.34 19.66 33.12
N GLN A 24 -0.96 19.85 32.94
CA GLN A 24 -1.94 18.77 32.87
C GLN A 24 -2.48 18.66 31.45
N VAL A 25 -2.51 17.45 30.90
CA VAL A 25 -3.02 17.21 29.55
C VAL A 25 -4.55 17.11 29.61
N VAL A 26 -5.23 17.92 28.80
CA VAL A 26 -6.68 17.87 28.62
C VAL A 26 -6.96 17.45 27.19
N TYR A 27 -7.53 16.25 27.02
CA TYR A 27 -7.90 15.69 25.72
C TYR A 27 -9.18 16.35 25.15
N PRO A 28 -9.44 16.20 23.83
CA PRO A 28 -10.65 16.73 23.20
C PRO A 28 -11.94 16.31 23.92
N GLN A 29 -12.87 17.25 24.05
CA GLN A 29 -14.19 17.06 24.67
C GLN A 29 -14.16 16.73 26.17
N LYS A 30 -13.00 16.83 26.80
CA LYS A 30 -12.87 16.71 28.26
C LYS A 30 -12.75 18.08 28.90
N SER A 31 -13.04 18.11 30.19
CA SER A 31 -12.83 19.28 31.03
C SER A 31 -11.95 18.91 32.21
N TRP A 32 -11.11 19.84 32.62
CA TRP A 32 -10.31 19.74 33.83
C TRP A 32 -10.86 20.72 34.86
N ASN A 33 -11.40 20.18 35.95
CA ASN A 33 -11.94 20.98 37.05
C ASN A 33 -10.83 21.20 38.07
N VAL A 34 -10.56 22.45 38.41
CA VAL A 34 -9.56 22.80 39.42
C VAL A 34 -10.13 23.74 40.45
N GLU A 35 -9.86 23.42 41.71
CA GLU A 35 -10.19 24.27 42.82
C GLU A 35 -9.19 25.41 42.90
N VAL A 36 -9.69 26.64 42.73
CA VAL A 36 -8.88 27.85 42.83
C VAL A 36 -9.14 28.52 44.18
N PRO A 37 -8.09 28.90 44.94
CA PRO A 37 -8.24 29.68 46.16
C PRO A 37 -8.94 31.02 45.89
N ASP A 38 -9.78 31.48 46.81
CA ASP A 38 -10.58 32.70 46.63
C ASP A 38 -9.73 33.99 46.61
N ASP A 39 -8.45 33.90 46.99
CA ASP A 39 -7.60 35.05 47.32
C ASP A 39 -6.83 35.66 46.13
N GLY A 40 -7.31 35.51 44.89
CA GLY A 40 -6.88 36.41 43.81
C GLY A 40 -6.93 35.86 42.38
N ALA A 41 -6.75 36.79 41.43
CA ALA A 41 -6.74 36.50 40.00
C ALA A 41 -5.78 35.36 39.67
N THR A 42 -6.33 34.23 39.24
CA THR A 42 -5.56 33.07 38.79
C THR A 42 -5.50 33.10 37.28
N SER A 43 -4.28 33.10 36.74
CA SER A 43 -4.04 32.96 35.31
C SER A 43 -3.96 31.48 34.97
N VAL A 44 -4.74 31.07 33.98
CA VAL A 44 -4.64 29.75 33.36
C VAL A 44 -3.80 29.93 32.10
N GLU A 45 -2.67 29.21 32.03
CA GLU A 45 -1.90 29.08 30.80
C GLU A 45 -2.36 27.83 30.06
N VAL A 46 -2.61 27.95 28.77
CA VAL A 46 -2.97 26.85 27.89
C VAL A 46 -1.99 26.85 26.72
N ARG A 47 -1.47 25.69 26.35
CA ARG A 47 -0.67 25.54 25.13
C ARG A 47 -1.08 24.30 24.36
N LEU A 48 -0.87 24.32 23.05
CA LEU A 48 -1.05 23.12 22.26
C LEU A 48 0.06 22.13 22.60
N LEU A 49 -0.33 20.88 22.88
CA LEU A 49 0.62 19.82 23.23
C LEU A 49 1.59 19.55 22.06
N GLU A 50 1.08 19.54 20.82
CA GLU A 50 1.89 19.30 19.61
C GLU A 50 2.78 20.48 19.21
N ASN A 51 2.47 21.69 19.69
CA ASN A 51 3.25 22.88 19.39
C ASN A 51 3.28 23.81 20.62
N PRO A 52 4.19 23.55 21.58
CA PRO A 52 4.28 24.31 22.82
C PRO A 52 4.56 25.80 22.64
N ALA A 53 5.07 26.22 21.46
CA ALA A 53 5.25 27.62 21.12
C ALA A 53 3.91 28.35 20.95
N LEU A 54 2.83 27.62 20.66
CA LEU A 54 1.46 28.13 20.59
C LEU A 54 0.83 28.05 21.98
N LYS A 55 1.06 29.11 22.77
CA LYS A 55 0.51 29.28 24.12
C LYS A 55 -0.38 30.52 24.22
N GLY A 56 -1.41 30.43 25.03
CA GLY A 56 -2.29 31.52 25.43
C GLY A 56 -2.42 31.55 26.95
N SER A 57 -2.75 32.71 27.51
CA SER A 57 -3.05 32.86 28.93
C SER A 57 -4.38 33.58 29.09
N CYS A 58 -5.27 33.05 29.92
CA CYS A 58 -6.53 33.69 30.24
C CYS A 58 -6.60 34.03 31.74
N LYS A 59 -7.12 35.20 32.07
CA LYS A 59 -7.53 35.53 33.44
C LYS A 59 -8.97 35.04 33.60
N VAL A 60 -9.23 34.28 34.67
CA VAL A 60 -10.53 33.64 34.96
C VAL A 60 -11.71 34.64 35.11
N THR A 61 -11.47 35.95 35.03
CA THR A 61 -12.50 36.99 35.17
C THR A 61 -13.35 37.22 33.93
N ASP A 62 -12.93 36.79 32.73
CA ASP A 62 -13.64 37.07 31.48
C ASP A 62 -13.90 35.79 30.67
N GLY A 63 -15.16 35.55 30.28
CA GLY A 63 -15.58 34.44 29.42
C GLY A 63 -15.10 34.57 27.97
N SER A 64 -13.80 34.67 27.73
CA SER A 64 -13.22 34.80 26.40
C SER A 64 -12.97 33.44 25.74
N SER A 65 -13.51 33.24 24.53
CA SER A 65 -13.33 32.04 23.69
C SER A 65 -12.33 32.31 22.56
N ALA A 66 -11.27 31.50 22.45
CA ALA A 66 -10.20 31.65 21.47
C ALA A 66 -10.48 30.84 20.18
N LYS A 67 -11.35 31.34 19.29
CA LYS A 67 -11.84 30.64 18.07
C LYS A 67 -11.04 30.86 16.76
N GLY A 68 -9.76 31.21 16.84
CA GLY A 68 -9.05 31.83 15.70
C GLY A 68 -8.50 30.90 14.60
N ARG A 69 -8.04 29.67 14.91
CA ARG A 69 -7.05 28.98 14.05
C ARG A 69 -7.46 27.66 13.41
N ASP A 70 -8.53 27.03 13.87
CA ASP A 70 -9.02 25.74 13.32
C ASP A 70 -9.27 25.77 11.80
N ARG A 71 -9.46 26.95 11.21
CA ARG A 71 -9.75 27.11 9.78
C ARG A 71 -8.57 26.80 8.86
N ALA A 72 -7.32 26.96 9.27
CA ALA A 72 -6.16 26.72 8.39
C ALA A 72 -5.84 25.23 8.30
N GLU A 73 -5.69 24.56 9.45
CA GLU A 73 -5.44 23.12 9.53
C GLU A 73 -6.62 22.32 8.95
N ALA A 74 -7.87 22.74 9.22
CA ALA A 74 -9.04 22.09 8.61
C ALA A 74 -9.05 22.22 7.07
N ARG A 75 -8.50 23.30 6.48
CA ARG A 75 -8.38 23.43 5.03
C ARG A 75 -7.31 22.49 4.47
N GLU A 76 -6.19 22.33 5.18
CA GLU A 76 -5.12 21.43 4.75
C GLU A 76 -5.57 19.96 4.84
N LEU A 77 -6.18 19.57 5.95
CA LEU A 77 -6.81 18.25 6.11
C LEU A 77 -7.86 17.99 5.03
N ALA A 78 -8.71 18.97 4.72
CA ALA A 78 -9.70 18.84 3.65
C ALA A 78 -9.04 18.63 2.26
N ARG A 79 -7.92 19.32 2.00
CA ARG A 79 -7.16 19.15 0.74
C ARG A 79 -6.47 17.80 0.68
N GLU A 80 -5.85 17.35 1.76
CA GLU A 80 -5.21 16.03 1.82
C GLU A 80 -6.24 14.90 1.71
N GLY A 81 -7.36 15.02 2.41
CA GLY A 81 -8.49 14.10 2.28
C GLY A 81 -9.04 14.05 0.85
N LYS A 82 -9.11 15.20 0.16
CA LYS A 82 -9.47 15.24 -1.27
C LYS A 82 -8.45 14.49 -2.14
N ARG A 83 -7.15 14.73 -1.94
CA ARG A 83 -6.07 14.03 -2.68
C ARG A 83 -6.12 12.52 -2.49
N ARG A 84 -6.36 12.05 -1.26
CA ARG A 84 -6.52 10.62 -0.97
C ARG A 84 -7.73 10.01 -1.64
N LYS A 85 -8.88 10.69 -1.61
CA LYS A 85 -10.08 10.26 -2.33
C LYS A 85 -9.84 10.19 -3.84
N GLU A 86 -9.14 11.16 -4.41
CA GLU A 86 -8.77 11.14 -5.83
C GLU A 86 -7.79 10.00 -6.16
N ALA A 87 -6.78 9.77 -5.31
CA ALA A 87 -5.85 8.65 -5.47
C ALA A 87 -6.57 7.30 -5.36
N GLN A 88 -7.43 7.13 -4.36
CA GLN A 88 -8.26 5.94 -4.18
C GLN A 88 -9.18 5.71 -5.38
N MET A 89 -9.82 6.78 -5.89
CA MET A 89 -10.69 6.69 -7.07
C MET A 89 -9.90 6.29 -8.32
N ARG A 90 -8.67 6.77 -8.50
CA ARG A 90 -7.79 6.32 -9.61
C ARG A 90 -7.47 4.84 -9.48
N THR A 91 -7.11 4.39 -8.27
CA THR A 91 -6.82 2.98 -7.99
C THR A 91 -8.06 2.10 -8.22
N ASP A 92 -9.23 2.49 -7.70
CA ASP A 92 -10.49 1.78 -7.90
C ASP A 92 -10.86 1.70 -9.39
N LYS A 93 -10.66 2.80 -10.13
CA LYS A 93 -10.88 2.82 -11.59
C LYS A 93 -9.93 1.84 -12.30
N MET A 94 -8.64 1.82 -11.96
CA MET A 94 -7.69 0.84 -12.52
C MET A 94 -8.10 -0.60 -12.17
N ILE A 95 -8.58 -0.86 -10.95
CA ILE A 95 -9.08 -2.18 -10.52
C ILE A 95 -10.28 -2.58 -11.38
N GLN A 96 -11.22 -1.67 -11.63
CA GLN A 96 -12.40 -1.94 -12.45
C GLN A 96 -12.03 -2.21 -13.92
N GLU A 97 -11.10 -1.43 -14.48
CA GLU A 97 -10.61 -1.63 -15.85
C GLU A 97 -9.90 -2.98 -16.01
N ALA A 98 -9.00 -3.33 -15.08
CA ALA A 98 -8.31 -4.63 -15.08
C ALA A 98 -9.30 -5.80 -14.92
N ALA A 99 -10.30 -5.68 -14.04
CA ALA A 99 -11.35 -6.68 -13.88
C ALA A 99 -12.26 -6.80 -15.11
N ALA A 100 -12.52 -5.69 -15.83
CA ALA A 100 -13.24 -5.72 -17.10
C ALA A 100 -12.42 -6.39 -18.21
N GLU A 101 -11.13 -6.11 -18.31
CA GLU A 101 -10.23 -6.74 -19.28
C GLU A 101 -10.14 -8.26 -19.08
N LYS A 102 -9.99 -8.71 -17.83
CA LYS A 102 -9.99 -10.15 -17.49
C LYS A 102 -11.32 -10.83 -17.86
N ARG A 103 -12.46 -10.19 -17.55
CA ARG A 103 -13.79 -10.70 -17.95
C ARG A 103 -13.94 -10.78 -19.46
N ASN A 104 -13.47 -9.77 -20.20
CA ASN A 104 -13.52 -9.78 -21.66
C ASN A 104 -12.64 -10.92 -22.23
N ALA A 105 -11.48 -11.18 -21.65
CA ALA A 105 -10.62 -12.28 -22.07
C ALA A 105 -11.24 -13.67 -21.80
N GLU A 106 -11.92 -13.84 -20.67
CA GLU A 106 -12.68 -15.06 -20.35
C GLU A 106 -13.90 -15.24 -21.26
N ALA A 107 -14.67 -14.17 -21.48
CA ALA A 107 -15.80 -14.18 -22.41
C ALA A 107 -15.36 -14.51 -23.84
N LEU A 108 -14.21 -13.99 -24.30
CA LEU A 108 -13.68 -14.30 -25.63
C LEU A 108 -13.36 -15.80 -25.79
N LYS A 109 -12.87 -16.46 -24.73
CA LYS A 109 -12.62 -17.91 -24.73
C LYS A 109 -13.92 -18.69 -24.88
N GLU A 110 -14.99 -18.30 -24.18
CA GLU A 110 -16.32 -18.91 -24.31
C GLU A 110 -16.92 -18.67 -25.70
N VAL A 111 -16.78 -17.46 -26.25
CA VAL A 111 -17.23 -17.12 -27.61
C VAL A 111 -16.51 -17.99 -28.65
N TRP A 112 -15.24 -18.33 -28.45
CA TRP A 112 -14.50 -19.22 -29.36
C TRP A 112 -15.03 -20.66 -29.39
N TRP A 113 -15.65 -21.14 -28.30
CA TRP A 113 -16.28 -22.46 -28.30
C TRP A 113 -17.53 -22.52 -29.17
N VAL A 114 -18.24 -21.39 -29.34
CA VAL A 114 -19.51 -21.36 -30.10
C VAL A 114 -19.33 -21.75 -31.57
N PRO A 115 -18.37 -21.18 -32.34
CA PRO A 115 -18.06 -21.65 -33.70
C PRO A 115 -17.62 -23.11 -33.77
N CYS A 116 -16.90 -23.63 -32.77
CA CYS A 116 -16.52 -25.05 -32.75
C CYS A 116 -17.74 -25.95 -32.58
N CYS A 117 -18.63 -25.59 -31.65
CA CYS A 117 -19.85 -26.36 -31.34
C CYS A 117 -20.92 -26.25 -32.43
N ILE A 118 -21.00 -25.14 -33.17
CA ILE A 118 -22.03 -24.94 -34.21
C ILE A 118 -21.47 -25.18 -35.61
N GLY A 119 -20.26 -24.69 -35.88
CA GLY A 119 -19.63 -24.78 -37.20
C GLY A 119 -19.34 -26.21 -37.61
N LEU A 120 -18.88 -27.07 -36.69
CA LEU A 120 -18.58 -28.47 -37.02
C LEU A 120 -19.85 -29.27 -37.38
N PRO A 121 -20.95 -29.21 -36.60
CA PRO A 121 -22.23 -29.78 -37.03
C PRO A 121 -22.77 -29.19 -38.33
N PHE A 122 -22.60 -27.88 -38.56
CA PHE A 122 -23.05 -27.24 -39.80
C PHE A 122 -22.28 -27.73 -41.03
N VAL A 123 -20.97 -27.90 -40.92
CA VAL A 123 -20.15 -28.52 -41.97
C VAL A 123 -20.57 -29.96 -42.21
N LEU A 124 -20.84 -30.74 -41.15
CA LEU A 124 -21.36 -32.11 -41.29
C LEU A 124 -22.72 -32.13 -42.02
N LEU A 125 -23.61 -31.19 -41.73
CA LEU A 125 -24.89 -31.05 -42.45
C LEU A 125 -24.68 -30.74 -43.94
N ILE A 126 -23.75 -29.84 -44.29
CA ILE A 126 -23.41 -29.54 -45.69
C ILE A 126 -22.87 -30.78 -46.40
N VAL A 127 -21.99 -31.54 -45.76
CA VAL A 127 -21.45 -32.79 -46.31
C VAL A 127 -22.56 -33.81 -46.52
N CYS A 128 -23.53 -33.90 -45.61
CA CYS A 128 -24.69 -34.81 -45.76
C CYS A 128 -25.54 -34.51 -47.00
N VAL A 129 -25.65 -33.25 -47.43
CA VAL A 129 -26.41 -32.88 -48.64
C VAL A 129 -25.79 -33.48 -49.91
N ALA A 130 -24.48 -33.72 -49.91
CA ALA A 130 -23.77 -34.32 -51.05
C ALA A 130 -23.89 -35.85 -51.11
N ILE A 131 -24.41 -36.51 -50.06
CA ILE A 131 -24.55 -37.96 -49.99
C ILE A 131 -25.97 -38.36 -50.40
N PRO A 132 -26.16 -39.38 -51.27
CA PRO A 132 -27.49 -39.86 -51.63
C PRO A 132 -28.32 -40.23 -50.39
N PRO A 133 -29.59 -39.79 -50.31
CA PRO A 133 -30.42 -39.86 -49.10
C PRO A 133 -30.76 -41.29 -48.65
N ALA A 134 -30.50 -42.29 -49.47
CA ALA A 134 -30.74 -43.70 -49.17
C ALA A 134 -29.55 -44.41 -48.48
N SER A 135 -28.42 -43.72 -48.27
CA SER A 135 -27.27 -44.35 -47.61
C SER A 135 -27.41 -44.34 -46.09
N ALA A 136 -27.12 -45.48 -45.45
CA ALA A 136 -27.06 -45.57 -43.99
C ALA A 136 -26.04 -44.59 -43.37
N LEU A 137 -25.00 -44.25 -44.14
CA LEU A 137 -24.00 -43.25 -43.78
C LEU A 137 -24.61 -41.84 -43.66
N ALA A 138 -25.46 -41.43 -44.61
CA ALA A 138 -26.13 -40.14 -44.55
C ALA A 138 -27.05 -40.04 -43.32
N SER A 139 -27.79 -41.10 -43.00
CA SER A 139 -28.66 -41.13 -41.81
C SER A 139 -27.88 -41.06 -40.50
N ALA A 140 -26.75 -41.79 -40.40
CA ALA A 140 -25.88 -41.75 -39.23
C ALA A 140 -25.22 -40.37 -39.05
N LEU A 141 -24.73 -39.77 -40.15
CA LEU A 141 -24.15 -38.44 -40.12
C LEU A 141 -25.19 -37.36 -39.78
N LEU A 142 -26.42 -37.45 -40.33
CA LEU A 142 -27.51 -36.54 -39.97
C LEU A 142 -27.84 -36.64 -38.48
N ALA A 143 -28.03 -37.84 -37.94
CA ALA A 143 -28.34 -38.03 -36.53
C ALA A 143 -27.21 -37.51 -35.62
N SER A 144 -25.95 -37.72 -36.03
CA SER A 144 -24.78 -37.23 -35.30
C SER A 144 -24.63 -35.70 -35.34
N ALA A 145 -25.15 -35.04 -36.38
CA ALA A 145 -25.08 -33.59 -36.54
C ALA A 145 -26.29 -32.86 -35.94
N THR A 146 -27.49 -33.44 -36.04
CA THR A 146 -28.73 -32.80 -35.56
C THR A 146 -28.85 -32.80 -34.06
N VAL A 147 -28.44 -33.87 -33.36
CA VAL A 147 -28.51 -33.93 -31.89
C VAL A 147 -27.65 -32.84 -31.23
N PRO A 148 -26.36 -32.67 -31.57
CA PRO A 148 -25.55 -31.58 -31.01
C PRO A 148 -26.06 -30.20 -31.42
N LEU A 149 -26.53 -30.03 -32.66
CA LEU A 149 -27.04 -28.74 -33.14
C LEU A 149 -28.31 -28.34 -32.37
N CYS A 150 -29.24 -29.26 -32.16
CA CYS A 150 -30.45 -29.02 -31.36
C CYS A 150 -30.08 -28.69 -29.91
N CYS A 151 -29.18 -29.45 -29.28
CA CYS A 151 -28.70 -29.15 -27.93
C CYS A 151 -28.04 -27.76 -27.84
N CYS A 152 -27.21 -27.39 -28.84
CA CYS A 152 -26.57 -26.08 -28.89
C CYS A 152 -27.58 -24.95 -29.10
N LEU A 153 -28.56 -25.13 -29.97
CA LEU A 153 -29.61 -24.13 -30.22
C LEU A 153 -30.54 -23.95 -29.01
N SER A 154 -30.89 -25.03 -28.32
CA SER A 154 -31.65 -24.97 -27.06
C SER A 154 -30.84 -24.25 -25.98
N PHE A 155 -29.55 -24.54 -25.84
CA PHE A 155 -28.66 -23.84 -24.90
C PHE A 155 -28.55 -22.35 -25.22
N LEU A 156 -28.34 -22.00 -26.50
CA LEU A 156 -28.29 -20.61 -26.95
C LEU A 156 -29.61 -19.88 -26.75
N SER A 157 -30.76 -20.55 -26.93
CA SER A 157 -32.07 -19.96 -26.69
C SER A 157 -32.28 -19.60 -25.21
N VAL A 158 -31.83 -20.49 -24.31
CA VAL A 158 -31.86 -20.26 -22.85
C VAL A 158 -30.86 -19.16 -22.46
N ALA A 159 -29.63 -19.21 -22.96
CA ALA A 159 -28.61 -18.19 -22.69
C ALA A 159 -29.02 -16.80 -23.22
N ALA A 160 -29.66 -16.72 -24.39
CA ALA A 160 -30.17 -15.48 -24.96
C ALA A 160 -31.39 -14.92 -24.18
N HIS A 161 -32.06 -15.72 -23.36
CA HIS A 161 -33.11 -15.24 -22.45
C HIS A 161 -32.51 -14.53 -21.22
N TRP A 162 -31.29 -14.91 -20.83
CA TRP A 162 -30.59 -14.45 -19.63
C TRP A 162 -30.03 -13.01 -19.74
N GLU A 163 -29.65 -12.56 -20.93
CA GLU A 163 -29.06 -11.22 -21.13
C GLU A 163 -30.08 -10.05 -21.12
N ASN A 164 -31.31 -10.29 -20.67
CA ASN A 164 -32.37 -9.28 -20.71
C ASN A 164 -32.25 -8.19 -19.62
N GLU A 165 -31.21 -8.23 -18.77
CA GLU A 165 -30.99 -7.27 -17.66
C GLU A 165 -29.67 -6.47 -17.73
N ARG A 166 -28.83 -6.61 -18.77
CA ARG A 166 -27.64 -5.76 -18.96
C ARG A 166 -27.78 -4.86 -20.19
N ASP A 167 -28.39 -3.70 -19.97
CA ASP A 167 -28.77 -2.73 -21.00
C ASP A 167 -27.65 -1.80 -21.56
N ASP A 168 -26.36 -2.12 -21.39
CA ASP A 168 -25.29 -1.14 -21.70
C ASP A 168 -24.44 -1.38 -22.97
N LEU A 169 -24.79 -2.32 -23.85
CA LEU A 169 -24.05 -2.52 -25.11
C LEU A 169 -24.82 -2.02 -26.34
N HIS A 170 -24.24 -1.04 -27.04
CA HIS A 170 -24.73 -0.38 -28.26
C HIS A 170 -25.04 -1.29 -29.48
N LEU A 171 -24.91 -2.61 -29.35
CA LEU A 171 -25.23 -3.62 -30.37
C LEU A 171 -26.71 -4.07 -30.40
N GLY A 172 -27.59 -3.40 -29.65
CA GLY A 172 -28.97 -3.85 -29.40
C GLY A 172 -29.85 -4.11 -30.63
N LYS A 173 -29.67 -3.41 -31.77
CA LYS A 173 -30.60 -3.55 -32.91
C LYS A 173 -30.42 -4.85 -33.71
N TYR A 174 -29.19 -5.29 -33.95
CA TYR A 174 -28.93 -6.53 -34.70
C TYR A 174 -29.10 -7.78 -33.82
N ALA A 175 -28.81 -7.66 -32.53
CA ALA A 175 -29.03 -8.71 -31.55
C ALA A 175 -30.50 -9.09 -31.42
N VAL A 176 -31.42 -8.10 -31.44
CA VAL A 176 -32.88 -8.36 -31.35
C VAL A 176 -33.40 -9.18 -32.52
N TRP A 177 -32.98 -8.86 -33.76
CA TRP A 177 -33.41 -9.62 -34.95
C TRP A 177 -32.84 -11.04 -34.99
N LEU A 178 -31.57 -11.21 -34.61
CA LEU A 178 -30.95 -12.53 -34.51
C LEU A 178 -31.61 -13.38 -33.41
N ARG A 179 -31.91 -12.78 -32.26
CA ARG A 179 -32.63 -13.42 -31.14
C ARG A 179 -34.05 -13.85 -31.54
N PHE A 180 -34.77 -12.99 -32.28
CA PHE A 180 -36.10 -13.34 -32.80
C PHE A 180 -36.02 -14.52 -33.78
N GLY A 181 -35.03 -14.52 -34.68
CA GLY A 181 -34.80 -15.61 -35.63
C GLY A 181 -34.50 -16.94 -34.93
N ILE A 182 -33.63 -16.95 -33.92
CA ILE A 182 -33.29 -18.17 -33.16
C ILE A 182 -34.50 -18.70 -32.38
N ARG A 183 -35.30 -17.83 -31.76
CA ARG A 183 -36.54 -18.24 -31.06
C ARG A 183 -37.54 -18.89 -31.99
N LEU A 184 -37.73 -18.31 -33.17
CA LEU A 184 -38.66 -18.82 -34.17
C LEU A 184 -38.20 -20.18 -34.72
N LEU A 185 -36.88 -20.36 -34.90
CA LEU A 185 -36.29 -21.63 -35.29
C LEU A 185 -36.44 -22.71 -34.21
N GLY A 186 -36.22 -22.36 -32.93
CA GLY A 186 -36.38 -23.29 -31.80
C GLY A 186 -37.82 -23.79 -31.65
N ILE A 187 -38.80 -22.89 -31.73
CA ILE A 187 -40.23 -23.25 -31.69
C ILE A 187 -40.60 -24.18 -32.86
N LEU A 188 -40.06 -23.93 -34.05
CA LEU A 188 -40.32 -24.79 -35.21
C LEU A 188 -39.73 -26.20 -35.04
N VAL A 189 -38.58 -26.35 -34.39
CA VAL A 189 -37.96 -27.65 -34.10
C VAL A 189 -38.72 -28.41 -33.01
N ASP A 190 -39.13 -27.73 -31.94
CA ASP A 190 -39.90 -28.33 -30.84
C ASP A 190 -41.29 -28.82 -31.28
N CYS A 191 -41.90 -28.18 -32.27
CA CYS A 191 -43.19 -28.61 -32.81
C CYS A 191 -43.11 -29.85 -33.73
N ILE A 192 -41.92 -30.22 -34.25
CA ILE A 192 -41.77 -31.28 -35.25
C ILE A 192 -41.31 -32.62 -34.62
N VAL A 193 -40.80 -32.64 -33.38
CA VAL A 193 -40.27 -33.85 -32.73
C VAL A 193 -41.03 -34.17 -31.43
N TRP A 194 -41.75 -35.31 -31.45
CA TRP A 194 -42.45 -36.12 -30.42
C TRP A 194 -42.29 -35.83 -28.90
N PRO A 195 -43.20 -36.31 -28.02
CA PRO A 195 -43.44 -35.79 -26.65
C PRO A 195 -42.41 -36.17 -25.56
N VAL A 196 -41.26 -36.76 -25.91
CA VAL A 196 -40.18 -37.09 -24.96
C VAL A 196 -39.48 -35.84 -24.33
N PRO A 197 -39.42 -34.63 -24.96
CA PRO A 197 -38.76 -33.46 -24.40
C PRO A 197 -39.44 -32.83 -23.19
N LEU A 198 -40.73 -33.07 -22.94
CA LEU A 198 -41.45 -32.35 -21.88
C LEU A 198 -40.99 -32.75 -20.47
N PHE A 199 -40.56 -34.00 -20.28
CA PHE A 199 -40.09 -34.48 -18.97
C PHE A 199 -38.63 -34.08 -18.70
N TRP A 200 -37.79 -34.03 -19.75
CA TRP A 200 -36.41 -33.53 -19.63
C TRP A 200 -36.37 -32.00 -19.53
N GLY A 201 -37.25 -31.28 -20.23
CA GLY A 201 -37.36 -29.83 -20.18
C GLY A 201 -37.77 -29.29 -18.81
N GLY A 202 -38.72 -29.94 -18.13
CA GLY A 202 -39.11 -29.56 -16.76
C GLY A 202 -38.01 -29.77 -15.72
N PHE A 203 -37.27 -30.89 -15.80
CA PHE A 203 -36.12 -31.15 -14.93
C PHE A 203 -34.96 -30.20 -15.21
N PHE A 204 -34.76 -29.83 -16.48
CA PHE A 204 -33.81 -28.80 -16.87
C PHE A 204 -34.20 -27.42 -16.32
N LEU A 205 -35.46 -27.02 -16.41
CA LEU A 205 -35.93 -25.74 -15.87
C LEU A 205 -35.76 -25.67 -14.35
N VAL A 206 -36.06 -26.74 -13.61
CA VAL A 206 -35.84 -26.78 -12.14
C VAL A 206 -34.35 -26.77 -11.79
N ARG A 207 -33.50 -27.48 -12.56
CA ARG A 207 -32.04 -27.41 -12.38
C ARG A 207 -31.45 -26.05 -12.75
N VAL A 208 -31.95 -25.41 -13.80
CA VAL A 208 -31.55 -24.06 -14.22
C VAL A 208 -31.98 -23.05 -13.17
N TRP A 209 -33.18 -23.18 -12.60
CA TRP A 209 -33.66 -22.27 -11.55
C TRP A 209 -32.95 -22.48 -10.20
N HIS A 210 -32.64 -23.72 -9.81
CA HIS A 210 -31.79 -23.97 -8.65
C HIS A 210 -30.32 -23.57 -8.87
N ALA A 211 -29.83 -23.63 -10.11
CA ALA A 211 -28.53 -23.07 -10.46
C ALA A 211 -28.55 -21.54 -10.38
N ASP A 212 -29.62 -20.87 -10.79
CA ASP A 212 -29.79 -19.41 -10.79
C ASP A 212 -29.65 -18.78 -9.38
N VAL A 213 -30.36 -19.33 -8.38
CA VAL A 213 -30.24 -18.84 -6.99
C VAL A 213 -28.87 -19.15 -6.39
N SER A 214 -28.21 -20.23 -6.83
CA SER A 214 -26.83 -20.54 -6.42
C SER A 214 -25.78 -19.71 -7.17
N LEU A 215 -26.07 -19.26 -8.39
CA LEU A 215 -25.13 -18.53 -9.26
C LEU A 215 -24.93 -17.10 -8.77
N ASN A 216 -25.96 -16.45 -8.22
CA ASN A 216 -25.82 -15.05 -7.78
C ASN A 216 -24.86 -14.89 -6.58
N ASP A 217 -24.92 -15.80 -5.60
CA ASP A 217 -23.96 -15.84 -4.48
C ASP A 217 -22.57 -16.30 -4.93
N TYR A 218 -22.50 -17.27 -5.86
CA TYR A 218 -21.22 -17.72 -6.42
C TYR A 218 -20.55 -16.64 -7.27
N ASP A 219 -21.32 -15.88 -8.03
CA ASP A 219 -20.86 -14.79 -8.90
C ASP A 219 -20.38 -13.61 -8.07
N MET A 220 -21.07 -13.26 -6.97
CA MET A 220 -20.58 -12.24 -6.05
C MET A 220 -19.27 -12.66 -5.37
N ALA A 221 -19.15 -13.90 -4.90
CA ALA A 221 -17.91 -14.41 -4.32
C ALA A 221 -16.78 -14.56 -5.35
N ALA A 222 -17.09 -14.91 -6.61
CA ALA A 222 -16.14 -14.95 -7.71
C ALA A 222 -15.71 -13.53 -8.13
N LEU A 223 -16.63 -12.58 -8.17
CA LEU A 223 -16.36 -11.17 -8.45
C LEU A 223 -15.50 -10.55 -7.35
N GLU A 224 -15.78 -10.83 -6.08
CA GLU A 224 -14.96 -10.36 -4.97
C GLU A 224 -13.57 -10.97 -5.00
N ARG A 225 -13.43 -12.27 -5.32
CA ARG A 225 -12.13 -12.91 -5.55
C ARG A 225 -11.38 -12.26 -6.71
N SER A 226 -12.04 -12.05 -7.84
CA SER A 226 -11.45 -11.38 -9.02
C SER A 226 -11.03 -9.94 -8.69
N ARG A 227 -11.84 -9.21 -7.92
CA ARG A 227 -11.49 -7.87 -7.43
C ARG A 227 -10.28 -7.90 -6.49
N LYS A 228 -10.23 -8.86 -5.55
CA LYS A 228 -9.08 -9.04 -4.64
C LYS A 228 -7.81 -9.43 -5.41
N GLU A 229 -7.91 -10.29 -6.41
CA GLU A 229 -6.81 -10.65 -7.30
C GLU A 229 -6.33 -9.45 -8.12
N ALA A 230 -7.25 -8.71 -8.74
CA ALA A 230 -6.92 -7.49 -9.49
C ALA A 230 -6.32 -6.42 -8.59
N GLN A 231 -6.82 -6.27 -7.36
CA GLN A 231 -6.27 -5.35 -6.37
C GLN A 231 -4.88 -5.80 -5.90
N ARG A 232 -4.65 -7.09 -5.67
CA ARG A 232 -3.31 -7.63 -5.36
C ARG A 232 -2.36 -7.43 -6.53
N GLU A 233 -2.79 -7.70 -7.75
CA GLU A 233 -2.00 -7.52 -8.95
C GLU A 233 -1.66 -6.04 -9.17
N LEU A 234 -2.62 -5.15 -8.98
CA LEU A 234 -2.38 -3.70 -9.06
C LEU A 234 -1.48 -3.23 -7.94
N SER A 235 -1.70 -3.65 -6.70
CA SER A 235 -0.81 -3.35 -5.57
C SER A 235 0.62 -3.87 -5.83
N ASN A 236 0.75 -5.06 -6.40
CA ASN A 236 2.02 -5.61 -6.81
C ASN A 236 2.64 -4.79 -7.93
N ARG A 237 1.87 -4.35 -8.94
CA ARG A 237 2.37 -3.50 -10.03
C ARG A 237 2.68 -2.08 -9.59
N THR A 238 1.94 -1.52 -8.65
CA THR A 238 2.08 -0.12 -8.23
C THR A 238 3.16 0.03 -7.18
N ILE A 239 3.22 -0.86 -6.17
CA ILE A 239 4.13 -0.73 -5.03
C ILE A 239 5.46 -1.46 -5.24
N ARG A 240 5.49 -2.61 -5.95
CA ARG A 240 6.76 -3.29 -6.26
C ARG A 240 7.66 -2.36 -7.06
N PHE A 241 8.86 -2.13 -6.56
CA PHE A 241 9.84 -1.31 -7.26
C PHE A 241 11.20 -1.97 -7.11
N GLU A 242 11.85 -2.29 -8.22
CA GLU A 242 13.14 -2.98 -8.21
C GLU A 242 14.32 -2.01 -8.39
N GLY A 243 14.06 -0.71 -8.32
CA GLY A 243 14.98 0.33 -8.76
C GLY A 243 14.84 0.63 -10.25
N SER A 244 15.37 1.79 -10.64
CA SER A 244 15.47 2.29 -12.00
C SER A 244 16.71 3.20 -12.03
N VAL A 245 17.88 2.58 -12.13
CA VAL A 245 19.16 3.30 -12.17
C VAL A 245 19.39 3.82 -13.57
N ILE A 246 19.59 5.14 -13.69
CA ILE A 246 19.88 5.79 -14.96
C ILE A 246 21.41 5.97 -15.03
N PRO A 247 22.12 5.29 -15.95
CA PRO A 247 23.58 5.28 -15.99
C PRO A 247 24.14 6.58 -16.58
N GLU A 248 24.09 7.65 -15.81
CA GLU A 248 24.55 8.99 -16.19
C GLU A 248 25.44 9.59 -15.10
N ARG A 249 26.68 9.93 -15.46
CA ARG A 249 27.66 10.51 -14.53
C ARG A 249 27.15 11.82 -13.96
N GLY A 250 27.30 12.00 -12.64
CA GLY A 250 26.90 13.21 -11.93
C GLY A 250 25.38 13.32 -11.70
N ARG A 251 24.58 12.38 -12.21
CA ARG A 251 23.13 12.38 -11.97
C ARG A 251 22.85 11.94 -10.53
N PRO A 252 21.99 12.66 -9.78
CA PRO A 252 21.54 12.20 -8.48
C PRO A 252 20.80 10.85 -8.58
N CYS A 253 21.14 9.92 -7.71
CA CYS A 253 20.53 8.61 -7.62
C CYS A 253 20.07 8.33 -6.18
N VAL A 254 18.76 8.13 -5.99
CA VAL A 254 18.19 7.84 -4.66
C VAL A 254 18.66 6.47 -4.20
N ALA A 255 19.60 6.45 -3.27
CA ALA A 255 20.24 5.26 -2.74
C ALA A 255 19.47 4.65 -1.57
N SER A 256 18.89 5.46 -0.69
CA SER A 256 18.10 4.99 0.46
C SER A 256 16.91 5.91 0.69
N TRP A 257 15.77 5.33 1.07
CA TRP A 257 14.50 6.05 1.20
C TRP A 257 13.69 5.71 2.47
N PRO A 258 13.11 6.73 3.15
CA PRO A 258 12.30 6.53 4.34
C PRO A 258 10.90 6.00 4.02
N GLY A 259 10.66 4.73 4.32
CA GLY A 259 9.39 4.04 4.05
C GLY A 259 8.14 4.62 4.74
N LYS A 260 8.28 5.53 5.72
CA LYS A 260 7.12 6.15 6.40
C LYS A 260 6.36 7.16 5.54
N TYR A 261 6.98 7.68 4.47
CA TYR A 261 6.39 8.71 3.61
C TYR A 261 5.76 8.11 2.35
N ALA A 262 4.63 7.40 2.51
CA ALA A 262 3.96 6.68 1.41
C ALA A 262 3.68 7.56 0.18
N GLY A 263 3.15 8.78 0.36
CA GLY A 263 2.85 9.66 -0.77
C GLY A 263 4.10 10.15 -1.53
N ALA A 264 5.21 10.37 -0.82
CA ALA A 264 6.48 10.74 -1.45
C ALA A 264 7.14 9.52 -2.13
N TRP A 265 6.99 8.33 -1.55
CA TRP A 265 7.40 7.07 -2.18
C TRP A 265 6.68 6.81 -3.50
N GLU A 266 5.36 6.99 -3.56
CA GLU A 266 4.59 6.87 -4.81
C GLU A 266 5.10 7.81 -5.90
N SER A 267 5.44 9.05 -5.52
CA SER A 267 6.03 10.03 -6.43
C SER A 267 7.40 9.57 -6.95
N LEU A 268 8.28 9.10 -6.06
CA LEU A 268 9.59 8.56 -6.41
C LEU A 268 9.48 7.38 -7.39
N VAL A 269 8.62 6.41 -7.07
CA VAL A 269 8.41 5.22 -7.92
C VAL A 269 7.85 5.59 -9.29
N SER A 270 6.88 6.51 -9.34
CA SER A 270 6.30 7.00 -10.59
C SER A 270 7.36 7.66 -11.48
N GLN A 271 8.12 8.61 -10.91
CA GLN A 271 9.21 9.30 -11.63
C GLN A 271 10.34 8.35 -12.04
N GLY A 272 10.67 7.37 -11.19
CA GLY A 272 11.67 6.34 -11.47
C GLY A 272 11.28 5.45 -12.65
N ARG A 273 10.02 5.01 -12.72
CA ARG A 273 9.49 4.22 -13.85
C ARG A 273 9.46 5.01 -15.16
N ASN A 274 9.27 6.33 -15.08
CA ASN A 274 9.28 7.21 -16.24
C ASN A 274 10.70 7.64 -16.67
N GLY A 275 11.74 7.19 -15.97
CA GLY A 275 13.14 7.59 -16.26
C GLY A 275 13.46 9.05 -15.91
N GLU A 276 12.62 9.69 -15.10
CA GLU A 276 12.82 11.08 -14.66
C GLU A 276 13.80 11.14 -13.47
N VAL A 277 13.72 10.15 -12.57
CA VAL A 277 14.57 10.07 -11.37
C VAL A 277 15.35 8.75 -11.38
N SER A 278 16.66 8.81 -11.12
CA SER A 278 17.46 7.61 -10.90
C SER A 278 17.25 7.13 -9.46
N ALA A 279 16.94 5.85 -9.27
CA ALA A 279 16.65 5.30 -7.95
C ALA A 279 17.17 3.87 -7.82
N ALA A 280 18.00 3.60 -6.82
CA ALA A 280 18.51 2.28 -6.50
C ALA A 280 17.66 1.52 -5.48
N VAL A 281 16.76 2.23 -4.78
CA VAL A 281 15.88 1.67 -3.74
C VAL A 281 14.98 0.56 -4.28
N VAL A 282 14.80 -0.46 -3.45
CA VAL A 282 14.02 -1.67 -3.77
C VAL A 282 12.92 -1.87 -2.74
N PHE A 283 11.72 -2.21 -3.21
CA PHE A 283 10.60 -2.61 -2.38
C PHE A 283 9.89 -3.82 -2.99
N LEU A 284 9.89 -4.93 -2.26
CA LEU A 284 9.29 -6.20 -2.67
C LEU A 284 8.15 -6.54 -1.71
N PRO A 285 6.89 -6.15 -2.02
CA PRO A 285 5.76 -6.40 -1.13
C PRO A 285 5.44 -7.89 -0.99
N GLU A 286 4.68 -8.21 0.06
CA GLU A 286 4.10 -9.54 0.25
C GLU A 286 3.29 -9.98 -0.97
N GLY A 287 3.48 -11.25 -1.37
CA GLY A 287 2.83 -11.83 -2.55
C GLY A 287 3.57 -11.60 -3.86
N THR A 288 4.74 -10.97 -3.86
CA THR A 288 5.68 -11.01 -4.99
C THR A 288 6.51 -12.29 -4.96
N ASP A 289 6.99 -12.73 -6.13
CA ASP A 289 7.79 -13.97 -6.24
C ASP A 289 9.04 -13.94 -5.37
N ASP A 290 9.61 -12.75 -5.15
CA ASP A 290 10.83 -12.55 -4.37
C ASP A 290 10.58 -12.40 -2.85
N TYR A 291 9.32 -12.28 -2.41
CA TYR A 291 9.00 -12.15 -0.99
C TYR A 291 9.34 -13.43 -0.23
N GLY A 292 10.02 -13.30 0.91
CA GLY A 292 10.47 -14.42 1.73
C GLY A 292 11.73 -15.11 1.22
N GLN A 293 12.24 -14.71 0.05
CA GLN A 293 13.47 -15.28 -0.49
C GLN A 293 14.71 -14.69 0.19
N CYS A 294 15.70 -15.54 0.43
CA CYS A 294 16.96 -15.15 1.06
C CYS A 294 18.13 -15.51 0.14
N ASP A 295 19.03 -14.56 -0.08
CA ASP A 295 20.23 -14.79 -0.87
C ASP A 295 21.43 -15.02 0.03
N SER A 296 22.33 -15.91 -0.39
CA SER A 296 23.59 -16.16 0.30
C SER A 296 24.50 -14.94 0.27
N ILE A 297 25.19 -14.69 1.39
CA ILE A 297 26.20 -13.64 1.44
C ILE A 297 27.43 -14.09 0.62
N PRO A 298 27.93 -13.29 -0.32
CA PRO A 298 29.18 -13.59 -1.01
C PRO A 298 30.35 -13.72 -0.02
N LEU A 299 31.18 -14.76 -0.19
CA LEU A 299 32.34 -15.01 0.69
C LEU A 299 33.28 -13.80 0.83
N ALA A 300 33.41 -13.01 -0.24
CA ALA A 300 34.25 -11.81 -0.27
C ALA A 300 33.80 -10.71 0.71
N GLU A 301 32.57 -10.76 1.22
CA GLU A 301 32.06 -9.77 2.18
C GLU A 301 32.54 -10.05 3.60
N GLY A 302 32.99 -11.27 3.90
CA GLY A 302 33.53 -11.62 5.23
C GLY A 302 32.54 -11.44 6.38
N LEU A 303 31.24 -11.54 6.12
CA LEU A 303 30.17 -11.29 7.10
C LEU A 303 29.63 -12.60 7.69
N PRO A 304 29.11 -12.56 8.93
CA PRO A 304 28.48 -13.71 9.55
C PRO A 304 27.11 -14.03 8.93
N GLY A 305 26.71 -15.30 9.04
CA GLY A 305 25.38 -15.78 8.63
C GLY A 305 25.37 -16.46 7.25
N THR A 306 24.27 -17.15 6.96
CA THR A 306 24.07 -17.85 5.68
C THR A 306 23.37 -16.99 4.62
N CYS A 307 22.77 -15.87 5.02
CA CYS A 307 22.08 -14.92 4.14
C CYS A 307 22.10 -13.51 4.74
N TRP A 308 21.76 -12.50 3.94
CA TRP A 308 21.78 -11.09 4.34
C TRP A 308 20.90 -10.75 5.55
N CYS A 309 19.91 -11.56 5.90
CA CYS A 309 19.07 -11.30 7.07
C CYS A 309 19.87 -11.15 8.38
N THR A 310 20.94 -11.94 8.56
CA THR A 310 21.74 -11.89 9.80
C THR A 310 22.44 -10.54 9.98
N PRO A 311 23.28 -10.04 9.05
CA PRO A 311 23.90 -8.73 9.21
C PRO A 311 22.89 -7.57 9.20
N LEU A 312 21.78 -7.69 8.47
CA LEU A 312 20.78 -6.61 8.37
C LEU A 312 19.87 -6.51 9.60
N TYR A 313 19.46 -7.64 10.16
CA TYR A 313 18.37 -7.70 11.14
C TYR A 313 18.71 -8.50 12.40
N GLY A 314 19.87 -9.14 12.45
CA GLY A 314 20.31 -10.04 13.52
C GLY A 314 19.76 -11.47 13.37
N GLU A 315 18.65 -11.65 12.65
CA GLU A 315 17.99 -12.94 12.49
C GLU A 315 17.27 -13.06 11.13
N LYS A 316 16.91 -14.29 10.74
CA LYS A 316 16.18 -14.55 9.50
C LYS A 316 14.75 -14.01 9.59
N LYS A 317 14.38 -13.11 8.67
CA LYS A 317 13.04 -12.52 8.61
C LYS A 317 12.12 -13.23 7.62
N PRO A 318 10.80 -13.27 7.88
CA PRO A 318 9.84 -13.96 7.01
C PRO A 318 9.68 -13.32 5.63
N TRP A 319 9.96 -12.01 5.50
CA TRP A 319 9.98 -11.30 4.21
C TRP A 319 11.28 -11.51 3.43
N GLY A 320 12.28 -12.19 4.01
CA GLY A 320 13.54 -12.49 3.35
C GLY A 320 14.47 -11.28 3.19
N CYS A 321 15.55 -11.48 2.43
CA CYS A 321 16.59 -10.47 2.21
C CYS A 321 17.02 -10.31 0.74
N ARG A 322 16.30 -10.95 -0.20
CA ARG A 322 16.56 -10.82 -1.65
C ARG A 322 16.51 -9.38 -2.16
N TRP A 323 15.68 -8.54 -1.53
CA TRP A 323 15.62 -7.11 -1.82
C TRP A 323 16.98 -6.41 -1.66
N PHE A 324 17.81 -6.84 -0.69
CA PHE A 324 19.09 -6.22 -0.41
C PHE A 324 20.13 -6.55 -1.49
N THR A 325 20.10 -7.77 -2.04
CA THR A 325 20.94 -8.14 -3.18
C THR A 325 20.63 -7.26 -4.39
N LYS A 326 19.35 -7.12 -4.75
CA LYS A 326 18.91 -6.24 -5.85
C LYS A 326 19.29 -4.77 -5.60
N TRP A 327 19.09 -4.30 -4.38
CA TRP A 327 19.48 -2.95 -3.98
C TRP A 327 20.99 -2.74 -4.16
N ARG A 328 21.83 -3.66 -3.69
CA ARG A 328 23.28 -3.59 -3.88
C ARG A 328 23.66 -3.54 -5.36
N GLU A 329 23.09 -4.42 -6.18
CA GLU A 329 23.36 -4.44 -7.63
C GLU A 329 23.04 -3.09 -8.29
N ASN A 330 21.94 -2.45 -7.88
CA ASN A 330 21.59 -1.10 -8.31
C ASN A 330 22.60 -0.05 -7.82
N ILE A 331 23.06 -0.14 -6.58
CA ILE A 331 24.09 0.77 -6.04
C ILE A 331 25.40 0.62 -6.82
N GLU A 332 25.86 -0.60 -7.05
CA GLU A 332 27.09 -0.85 -7.83
C GLU A 332 26.96 -0.27 -9.24
N THR A 333 25.81 -0.50 -9.90
CA THR A 333 25.53 0.10 -11.23
C THR A 333 25.57 1.63 -11.19
N ALA A 334 24.98 2.25 -10.17
CA ALA A 334 24.99 3.69 -9.99
C ALA A 334 26.43 4.22 -9.80
N VAL A 335 27.22 3.58 -8.93
CA VAL A 335 28.62 3.94 -8.66
C VAL A 335 29.50 3.76 -9.91
N GLU A 336 29.37 2.65 -10.63
CA GLU A 336 30.10 2.39 -11.88
C GLU A 336 29.80 3.45 -12.95
N SER A 337 28.56 3.91 -13.02
CA SER A 337 28.15 4.99 -13.93
C SER A 337 28.62 6.39 -13.48
N GLY A 338 29.15 6.51 -12.26
CA GLY A 338 29.56 7.77 -11.65
C GLY A 338 28.38 8.65 -11.23
N ALA A 339 27.23 8.05 -10.89
CA ALA A 339 26.08 8.76 -10.33
C ALA A 339 26.37 9.25 -8.90
N GLU A 340 25.66 10.30 -8.48
CA GLU A 340 25.78 10.85 -7.13
C GLU A 340 24.72 10.22 -6.21
N LEU A 341 25.13 9.40 -5.25
CA LEU A 341 24.19 8.73 -4.36
C LEU A 341 23.52 9.72 -3.38
N GLU A 342 22.21 9.63 -3.19
CA GLU A 342 21.44 10.41 -2.20
C GLU A 342 20.77 9.49 -1.18
N VAL A 343 20.96 9.76 0.11
CA VAL A 343 20.33 9.09 1.25
C VAL A 343 19.33 10.05 1.87
N TYR A 344 18.05 9.67 1.84
CA TYR A 344 16.99 10.49 2.40
C TYR A 344 16.72 10.14 3.87
N TYR A 345 16.76 11.16 4.71
CA TYR A 345 16.47 11.10 6.14
C TYR A 345 15.04 11.56 6.42
N PHE A 346 14.53 11.18 7.60
CA PHE A 346 13.28 11.75 8.11
C PHE A 346 13.39 13.27 8.22
N GLN A 347 12.24 13.93 8.10
CA GLN A 347 12.15 15.39 8.15
C GLN A 347 12.79 15.94 9.43
N ASN A 348 13.72 16.88 9.28
CA ASN A 348 14.55 17.50 10.33
C ASN A 348 15.50 16.54 11.07
N HIS A 349 15.84 15.40 10.47
CA HIS A 349 16.71 14.37 11.07
C HIS A 349 17.91 13.99 10.18
N VAL A 350 18.33 14.88 9.28
CA VAL A 350 19.55 14.68 8.47
C VAL A 350 20.75 14.37 9.38
N GLY A 351 21.47 13.28 9.05
CA GLY A 351 22.65 12.82 9.79
C GLY A 351 22.36 12.08 11.10
N LYS A 352 21.10 11.89 11.48
CA LYS A 352 20.71 11.16 12.70
C LYS A 352 20.28 9.73 12.41
N GLY A 353 20.33 8.89 13.44
CA GLY A 353 19.83 7.53 13.36
C GLY A 353 20.73 6.55 12.62
N LYS A 354 21.99 6.88 12.35
CA LYS A 354 22.98 5.90 11.83
C LYS A 354 23.29 4.84 12.89
N VAL A 355 23.74 3.67 12.45
CA VAL A 355 24.37 2.66 13.32
C VAL A 355 25.88 2.84 13.29
N GLU A 356 26.59 2.29 14.27
CA GLU A 356 28.04 2.44 14.39
C GLU A 356 28.79 1.85 13.20
N SER A 357 28.38 0.66 12.75
CA SER A 357 28.94 -0.03 11.60
C SER A 357 27.95 -1.04 11.01
N PHE A 358 28.21 -1.52 9.80
CA PHE A 358 27.38 -2.55 9.18
C PHE A 358 27.38 -3.86 9.99
N ASP A 359 28.49 -4.17 10.68
CA ASP A 359 28.60 -5.38 11.49
C ASP A 359 27.71 -5.33 12.75
N THR A 360 27.42 -4.12 13.25
CA THR A 360 26.51 -3.88 14.40
C THR A 360 25.04 -3.68 14.02
N ALA A 361 24.71 -3.57 12.72
CA ALA A 361 23.36 -3.22 12.26
C ALA A 361 22.30 -4.24 12.69
N GLY A 362 22.65 -5.54 12.67
CA GLY A 362 21.77 -6.61 13.12
C GLY A 362 21.43 -6.52 14.60
N ASP A 363 22.42 -6.22 15.45
CA ASP A 363 22.23 -6.09 16.90
C ASP A 363 21.40 -4.85 17.26
N ASP A 364 21.65 -3.71 16.60
CA ASP A 364 20.80 -2.50 16.70
C ASP A 364 19.35 -2.81 16.33
N ASN A 365 19.13 -3.59 15.26
CA ASN A 365 17.79 -4.00 14.88
C ASN A 365 17.11 -4.86 15.95
N LEU A 366 17.79 -5.87 16.48
CA LEU A 366 17.25 -6.71 17.55
C LEU A 366 16.94 -5.91 18.81
N HIS A 367 17.81 -4.98 19.19
CA HIS A 367 17.58 -4.09 20.33
C HIS A 367 16.33 -3.23 20.10
N ARG A 368 16.20 -2.62 18.92
CA ARG A 368 15.01 -1.83 18.57
C ARG A 368 13.74 -2.67 18.53
N GLU A 369 13.78 -3.90 18.03
CA GLU A 369 12.63 -4.79 18.04
C GLU A 369 12.21 -5.18 19.45
N LYS A 370 13.17 -5.37 20.36
CA LYS A 370 12.91 -5.59 21.79
C LYS A 370 12.19 -4.39 22.41
N VAL A 371 12.65 -3.16 22.13
CA VAL A 371 11.98 -1.93 22.60
C VAL A 371 10.59 -1.78 21.97
N ASN A 372 10.46 -2.02 20.66
CA ASN A 372 9.16 -1.95 19.98
C ASN A 372 8.17 -3.01 20.46
N LYS A 373 8.64 -4.18 20.93
CA LYS A 373 7.76 -5.18 21.57
C LYS A 373 7.11 -4.60 22.83
N LYS A 374 7.84 -3.79 23.61
CA LYS A 374 7.28 -3.09 24.77
C LYS A 374 6.16 -2.12 24.40
N GLN A 375 6.11 -1.64 23.16
CA GLN A 375 4.99 -0.80 22.71
C GLN A 375 3.68 -1.58 22.72
N ARG A 376 3.69 -2.85 22.30
CA ARG A 376 2.50 -3.71 22.38
C ARG A 376 2.13 -3.97 23.84
N ASP A 377 3.12 -4.30 24.67
CA ASP A 377 2.90 -4.52 26.10
C ASP A 377 2.32 -3.25 26.78
N PHE A 378 2.74 -2.06 26.34
CA PHE A 378 2.20 -0.77 26.78
C PHE A 378 0.77 -0.54 26.27
N GLU A 379 0.47 -0.84 25.01
CA GLU A 379 -0.89 -0.72 24.45
C GLU A 379 -1.90 -1.67 25.12
N GLU A 380 -1.43 -2.75 25.76
CA GLU A 380 -2.23 -3.67 26.59
C GLU A 380 -2.26 -3.28 28.08
N SER A 381 -1.57 -2.22 28.48
CA SER A 381 -1.43 -1.83 29.89
C SER A 381 -2.60 -1.00 30.42
N PHE A 382 -2.77 -1.01 31.74
CA PHE A 382 -3.79 -0.23 32.43
C PHE A 382 -3.59 1.28 32.27
N GLU A 383 -2.35 1.74 32.14
CA GLU A 383 -2.01 3.14 31.87
C GLU A 383 -2.52 3.59 30.49
N PHE A 384 -2.44 2.73 29.48
CA PHE A 384 -2.96 3.02 28.16
C PHE A 384 -4.49 3.00 28.13
N GLU A 385 -5.13 2.07 28.85
CA GLU A 385 -6.59 2.05 29.03
C GLU A 385 -7.09 3.34 29.70
N GLN A 386 -6.41 3.80 30.75
CA GLN A 386 -6.71 5.11 31.37
C GLN A 386 -6.55 6.27 30.38
N ALA A 387 -5.55 6.24 29.50
CA ALA A 387 -5.40 7.26 28.47
C ALA A 387 -6.55 7.23 27.45
N LEU A 388 -7.03 6.04 27.07
CA LEU A 388 -8.22 5.88 26.23
C LEU A 388 -9.46 6.47 26.89
N ASP A 389 -9.71 6.16 28.16
CA ASP A 389 -10.80 6.72 28.95
C ASP A 389 -10.70 8.25 29.11
N ALA A 390 -9.46 8.74 29.23
CA ALA A 390 -9.14 10.15 29.27
C ALA A 390 -9.37 10.85 27.91
N GLY A 391 -9.62 10.14 26.81
CA GLY A 391 -9.99 10.71 25.52
C GLY A 391 -8.93 10.57 24.43
N LEU A 392 -7.86 9.79 24.63
CA LEU A 392 -6.89 9.46 23.58
C LEU A 392 -7.61 8.92 22.33
N GLY A 393 -8.62 8.05 22.51
CA GLY A 393 -9.40 7.47 21.41
C GLY A 393 -10.21 8.47 20.57
N ASN A 394 -10.41 9.70 21.08
CA ASN A 394 -11.14 10.77 20.38
C ASN A 394 -10.24 11.60 19.46
N LEU A 395 -8.91 11.42 19.52
CA LEU A 395 -7.99 12.12 18.63
C LEU A 395 -8.16 11.64 17.18
N SER A 396 -7.86 12.54 16.22
CA SER A 396 -7.90 12.17 14.82
C SER A 396 -6.95 11.01 14.52
N LYS A 397 -7.50 9.96 13.89
CA LYS A 397 -6.75 8.82 13.37
C LYS A 397 -6.37 9.01 11.90
N GLU A 398 -6.79 10.11 11.27
CA GLU A 398 -6.42 10.42 9.90
C GLU A 398 -4.90 10.65 9.83
N PRO A 399 -4.18 9.90 8.99
CA PRO A 399 -2.75 10.15 8.79
C PRO A 399 -2.54 11.56 8.24
N ARG A 400 -1.43 12.21 8.57
CA ARG A 400 -0.94 13.46 7.98
C ARG A 400 0.06 13.16 6.86
N GLY A 401 0.64 14.18 6.25
CA GLY A 401 1.63 14.03 5.17
C GLY A 401 2.89 13.25 5.55
N ASP A 402 3.21 13.16 6.84
CA ASP A 402 4.33 12.35 7.37
C ASP A 402 3.93 10.91 7.76
N GLY A 403 2.67 10.52 7.47
CA GLY A 403 2.10 9.22 7.80
C GLY A 403 1.57 9.11 9.24
N SER A 404 1.82 10.08 10.11
CA SER A 404 1.37 10.06 11.51
C SER A 404 0.01 10.73 11.67
N SER A 405 -0.83 10.24 12.59
CA SER A 405 -2.06 10.89 13.05
C SER A 405 -1.87 11.51 14.44
N GLN A 406 -2.78 12.40 14.85
CA GLN A 406 -2.79 12.95 16.22
C GLN A 406 -2.82 11.83 17.26
N TYR A 407 -3.69 10.82 17.05
CA TYR A 407 -3.76 9.63 17.88
C TYR A 407 -2.39 8.92 17.98
N SER A 408 -1.75 8.64 16.84
CA SER A 408 -0.49 7.89 16.82
C SER A 408 0.67 8.65 17.48
N ARG A 409 0.71 9.99 17.35
CA ARG A 409 1.73 10.83 17.98
C ARG A 409 1.57 10.84 19.49
N GLU A 410 0.34 10.97 19.97
CA GLU A 410 0.08 10.99 21.40
C GLU A 410 0.25 9.62 22.04
N ALA A 411 -0.21 8.55 21.38
CA ALA A 411 0.08 7.17 21.79
C ALA A 411 1.60 6.92 21.87
N ARG A 412 2.36 7.38 20.86
CA ARG A 412 3.83 7.28 20.86
C ARG A 412 4.46 8.08 22.00
N ARG A 413 3.95 9.27 22.30
CA ARG A 413 4.44 10.10 23.42
C ARG A 413 4.24 9.40 24.76
N LEU A 414 3.05 8.86 24.99
CA LEU A 414 2.75 8.11 26.22
C LEU A 414 3.61 6.85 26.33
N PHE A 415 3.80 6.14 25.21
CA PHE A 415 4.73 5.02 25.15
C PHE A 415 6.15 5.44 25.53
N LEU A 416 6.70 6.51 24.94
CA LEU A 416 8.02 7.02 25.32
C LEU A 416 8.07 7.40 26.81
N ALA A 417 7.03 8.01 27.37
CA ALA A 417 6.97 8.36 28.79
C ALA A 417 6.95 7.12 29.72
N SER A 418 6.52 5.96 29.23
CA SER A 418 6.54 4.68 29.95
C SER A 418 7.90 3.97 29.94
N LEU A 419 8.81 4.38 29.04
CA LEU A 419 10.11 3.76 28.89
C LEU A 419 11.11 4.28 29.94
N SER A 420 12.16 3.50 30.17
CA SER A 420 13.32 3.96 30.95
C SER A 420 14.06 5.09 30.22
N GLU A 421 14.75 5.96 30.96
CA GLU A 421 15.53 7.07 30.39
C GLU A 421 16.54 6.60 29.33
N THR A 422 17.22 5.48 29.58
CA THR A 422 18.17 4.86 28.64
C THR A 422 17.51 4.38 27.35
N GLU A 423 16.27 3.89 27.42
CA GLU A 423 15.52 3.44 26.23
C GLU A 423 14.95 4.61 25.44
N CYS A 424 14.52 5.67 26.14
CA CYS A 424 14.13 6.94 25.51
C CYS A 424 15.29 7.57 24.75
N GLU A 425 16.47 7.65 25.38
CA GLU A 425 17.68 8.19 24.75
C GLU A 425 18.09 7.33 23.54
N TYR A 426 18.05 6.01 23.67
CA TYR A 426 18.28 5.09 22.56
C TYR A 426 17.32 5.35 21.39
N LEU A 427 16.02 5.45 21.62
CA LEU A 427 15.05 5.71 20.55
C LEU A 427 15.23 7.09 19.91
N ALA A 428 15.57 8.11 20.70
CA ALA A 428 15.81 9.46 20.21
C ALA A 428 17.06 9.54 19.32
N THR A 429 18.15 8.88 19.72
CA THR A 429 19.38 8.81 18.90
C THR A 429 19.20 7.94 17.66
N ALA A 430 18.38 6.89 17.76
CA ALA A 430 18.05 6.01 16.66
C ALA A 430 17.12 6.63 15.61
N GLU A 431 16.47 7.76 15.90
CA GLU A 431 15.55 8.43 14.99
C GLU A 431 16.29 9.12 13.82
N GLY A 432 15.79 8.93 12.59
CA GLY A 432 16.29 9.61 11.39
C GLY A 432 16.33 8.72 10.16
N LEU A 433 16.61 7.43 10.38
CA LEU A 433 16.60 6.39 9.35
C LEU A 433 15.67 5.23 9.77
N GLY A 434 14.98 4.64 8.81
CA GLY A 434 14.24 3.40 8.99
C GLY A 434 15.16 2.19 9.23
N ASN A 435 14.59 1.07 9.68
CA ASN A 435 15.35 -0.11 10.07
C ASN A 435 16.28 -0.63 8.96
N SER A 436 15.73 -0.89 7.77
CA SER A 436 16.52 -1.34 6.62
C SER A 436 17.51 -0.26 6.16
N GLN A 437 17.10 1.02 6.21
CA GLN A 437 17.95 2.14 5.78
C GLN A 437 19.22 2.27 6.61
N LYS A 438 19.15 2.01 7.91
CA LYS A 438 20.34 2.01 8.78
C LYS A 438 21.43 1.07 8.27
N ALA A 439 21.01 -0.14 7.88
CA ALA A 439 21.92 -1.13 7.34
C ALA A 439 22.39 -0.76 5.91
N GLU A 440 21.51 -0.21 5.07
CA GLU A 440 21.89 0.33 3.75
C GLU A 440 22.98 1.40 3.88
N VAL A 441 22.79 2.39 4.75
CA VAL A 441 23.74 3.49 4.98
C VAL A 441 25.06 2.97 5.54
N ALA A 442 25.01 2.10 6.56
CA ALA A 442 26.22 1.51 7.12
C ALA A 442 26.98 0.64 6.11
N TRP A 443 26.28 0.02 5.16
CA TRP A 443 26.91 -0.72 4.06
C TRP A 443 27.60 0.21 3.06
N LEU A 444 26.97 1.34 2.70
CA LEU A 444 27.61 2.37 1.85
C LEU A 444 28.89 2.90 2.50
N GLU A 445 28.85 3.18 3.81
CA GLU A 445 30.01 3.60 4.60
C GLU A 445 31.10 2.50 4.62
N LYS A 446 30.73 1.23 4.84
CA LYS A 446 31.66 0.09 4.78
C LYS A 446 32.34 -0.07 3.42
N LYS A 447 31.63 0.22 2.32
CA LYS A 447 32.21 0.20 0.96
C LYS A 447 33.05 1.44 0.65
N GLY A 448 32.96 2.49 1.46
CA GLY A 448 33.62 3.78 1.21
C GLY A 448 32.95 4.57 0.08
N TYR A 449 31.67 4.32 -0.17
CA TYR A 449 30.91 5.06 -1.19
C TYR A 449 30.46 6.41 -0.63
N THR A 450 30.74 7.48 -1.38
CA THR A 450 30.30 8.83 -1.03
C THR A 450 28.82 9.00 -1.36
N TYR A 451 28.08 9.63 -0.46
CA TYR A 451 26.68 9.96 -0.68
C TYR A 451 26.30 11.31 -0.05
N TRP A 452 25.17 11.84 -0.50
CA TRP A 452 24.55 13.07 -0.01
C TRP A 452 23.48 12.74 1.02
N GLU A 453 23.49 13.44 2.16
CA GLU A 453 22.42 13.36 3.14
C GLU A 453 21.35 14.39 2.82
N VAL A 454 20.13 13.94 2.52
CA VAL A 454 19.04 14.80 2.04
C VAL A 454 17.83 14.69 2.96
N ASP A 455 17.18 15.81 3.23
CA ASP A 455 15.92 15.82 3.97
C ASP A 455 14.75 15.46 3.05
N VAL A 456 13.90 14.51 3.48
CA VAL A 456 12.71 14.08 2.72
C VAL A 456 11.69 15.20 2.47
N SER A 457 11.72 16.30 3.23
CA SER A 457 10.83 17.45 3.00
C SER A 457 10.97 18.04 1.60
N THR A 458 12.09 17.81 0.91
CA THR A 458 12.28 18.17 -0.51
C THR A 458 11.28 17.47 -1.46
N TRP A 459 10.70 16.35 -1.03
CA TRP A 459 9.69 15.59 -1.76
C TRP A 459 8.27 15.77 -1.22
N LEU A 460 8.13 16.37 -0.04
CA LEU A 460 6.82 16.60 0.54
C LEU A 460 6.19 17.84 -0.12
N PRO A 461 4.91 17.78 -0.51
CA PRO A 461 4.22 18.92 -1.09
C PRO A 461 4.03 20.00 -0.03
N GLY A 462 4.97 20.95 0.08
CA GLY A 462 4.83 22.10 0.95
C GLY A 462 3.88 23.15 0.36
N GLU A 463 3.01 23.73 1.18
CA GLU A 463 2.49 25.07 0.91
C GLU A 463 3.67 26.05 0.93
N GLY A 464 4.16 26.46 -0.23
CA GLY A 464 5.21 27.48 -0.34
C GLY A 464 6.65 26.97 -0.42
N VAL A 465 6.88 25.66 -0.54
CA VAL A 465 8.17 25.17 -1.05
C VAL A 465 8.11 25.31 -2.56
N GLU A 466 8.55 26.45 -3.09
CA GLU A 466 8.90 26.58 -4.51
C GLU A 466 9.71 25.34 -4.88
N ARG A 467 9.31 24.63 -5.95
CA ARG A 467 9.97 23.42 -6.45
C ARG A 467 11.47 23.59 -6.27
N TYR A 468 12.04 22.90 -5.29
CA TYR A 468 13.46 22.94 -5.06
C TYR A 468 14.09 22.13 -6.19
N VAL A 469 14.35 22.79 -7.31
CA VAL A 469 15.37 22.37 -8.25
C VAL A 469 16.67 22.73 -7.54
N PRO A 470 17.52 21.76 -7.15
CA PRO A 470 18.77 22.08 -6.49
C PRO A 470 19.57 23.01 -7.38
N LEU A 471 19.66 24.29 -7.01
CA LEU A 471 20.69 25.16 -7.56
C LEU A 471 22.00 24.55 -7.07
N SER A 472 22.91 24.30 -8.00
CA SER A 472 24.20 23.61 -7.86
C SER A 472 25.19 24.28 -6.88
N GLY A 473 24.72 25.19 -6.02
CA GLY A 473 25.50 25.91 -5.03
C GLY A 473 25.72 25.10 -3.77
N GLY A 474 26.90 24.48 -3.67
CA GLY A 474 27.56 24.21 -2.40
C GLY A 474 26.97 23.09 -1.55
N ARG A 475 26.66 21.94 -2.14
CA ARG A 475 26.59 20.71 -1.33
C ARG A 475 28.03 20.26 -1.05
N GLN A 476 28.39 19.93 0.20
CA GLN A 476 29.66 19.25 0.53
C GLN A 476 29.44 17.75 0.73
N PRO A 477 30.00 16.88 -0.13
CA PRO A 477 29.83 15.43 0.04
C PRO A 477 30.52 15.05 1.33
N GLN A 478 29.89 14.20 2.16
CA GLN A 478 30.63 13.62 3.28
C GLN A 478 31.64 12.63 2.71
N HIS A 479 32.91 13.04 2.77
CA HIS A 479 34.02 12.13 2.54
C HIS A 479 34.31 11.45 3.87
N TYR A 480 33.81 10.23 4.06
CA TYR A 480 34.35 9.39 5.12
C TYR A 480 35.79 9.06 4.75
N GLY A 481 36.74 9.54 5.57
CA GLY A 481 38.12 9.15 5.43
C GLY A 481 38.19 7.64 5.52
N ARG A 482 38.70 7.00 4.46
CA ARG A 482 39.00 5.56 4.48
C ARG A 482 39.86 5.32 5.71
N GLN A 483 39.34 4.54 6.66
CA GLN A 483 40.11 4.11 7.80
C GLN A 483 41.14 3.13 7.23
N ASP A 484 42.34 3.64 6.91
CA ASP A 484 43.47 2.86 6.41
C ASP A 484 44.02 1.99 7.56
N ASP A 485 43.20 1.06 8.05
CA ASP A 485 43.65 0.00 8.94
C ASP A 485 44.04 -1.23 8.11
N VAL A 486 45.19 -1.79 8.50
CA VAL A 486 45.89 -2.95 7.96
C VAL A 486 46.85 -2.66 6.80
N SER A 487 48.03 -2.17 7.20
CA SER A 487 49.27 -2.52 6.49
C SER A 487 49.36 -4.04 6.34
N PRO A 488 49.74 -4.58 5.16
CA PRO A 488 49.90 -6.02 4.98
C PRO A 488 50.99 -6.52 5.94
N VAL A 489 50.62 -7.47 6.80
CA VAL A 489 51.57 -8.25 7.58
C VAL A 489 52.53 -8.91 6.58
N SER A 490 53.77 -8.44 6.58
CA SER A 490 54.87 -9.05 5.84
C SER A 490 55.08 -10.47 6.37
N ILE A 491 54.56 -11.46 5.65
CA ILE A 491 54.89 -12.87 5.87
C ILE A 491 56.38 -13.03 5.56
N SER A 492 57.17 -12.92 6.62
CA SER A 492 58.58 -13.24 6.61
C SER A 492 58.73 -14.75 6.70
N ARG A 493 59.41 -15.30 5.71
CA ARG A 493 59.83 -16.69 5.54
C ARG A 493 60.15 -17.41 6.85
N LEU A 494 59.61 -18.63 6.99
CA LEU A 494 60.31 -19.80 7.51
C LEU A 494 60.05 -20.99 6.57
#